data_AF-A0A060CPB1-F1
#
_entry.id   AF-A0A060CPB1-F1
#
_cell.length_a   1.000
_cell.length_b   1.000
_cell.length_c   1.000
_cell.angle_alpha   90.00
_cell.angle_beta   90.00
_cell.angle_gamma   90.00
#
_symmetry.space_group_name_H-M   'P 1'
#
loop_
_entity.id
_entity.type
_entity.pdbx_description
1 polymer ?
#
loop_
_entity_poly.entity_id
_entity_poly.type
_entity_poly.pdbx_seq_one_letter_code
_entity_poly.pdbx_strand_id
1 'polypeptide(L)'
;MPTPSANASVARVLDQLSEAVDAPLLVNAATTRGDDTYNTSLLWEAGADNPVALHDKTHPVPMGEYVPDRWFYEMLAPDLIGLIQREYTPGTNQPLVTVDEVPVGLAICFDVIYDDVIWDGARAGAQ
;
A
#
# COMPACT_ATOMS: atom_id res chain seq x y z
N MET A 1 -0.40 6.85 -12.12
CA MET A 1 0.70 7.53 -11.42
C MET A 1 1.79 6.49 -11.24
N PRO A 2 3.03 6.77 -11.64
CA PRO A 2 4.14 5.84 -11.41
C PRO A 2 4.38 5.67 -9.91
N THR A 3 4.82 4.49 -9.51
CA THR A 3 5.30 4.17 -8.14
C THR A 3 6.26 5.26 -7.65
N PRO A 4 6.20 5.71 -6.38
CA PRO A 4 7.04 6.80 -5.88
C PRO A 4 8.54 6.64 -6.19
N SER A 5 9.10 5.45 -6.01
CA SER A 5 10.50 5.14 -6.34
C SER A 5 10.82 5.20 -7.84
N ALA A 6 9.82 4.97 -8.70
CA ALA A 6 9.95 5.09 -10.15
C ALA A 6 9.78 6.53 -10.66
N ASN A 7 9.42 7.48 -9.78
CA ASN A 7 9.29 8.89 -10.12
C ASN A 7 10.38 9.73 -9.45
N ALA A 8 11.40 10.10 -10.23
CA ALA A 8 12.57 10.81 -9.72
C ALA A 8 12.27 12.14 -9.01
N SER A 9 11.18 12.85 -9.36
CA SER A 9 10.83 14.07 -8.63
C SER A 9 10.19 13.78 -7.28
N VAL A 10 9.33 12.77 -7.20
CA VAL A 10 8.71 12.31 -5.94
C VAL A 10 9.78 11.74 -5.02
N ALA A 11 10.64 10.86 -5.52
CA ALA A 11 11.74 10.28 -4.77
C ALA A 11 12.62 11.36 -4.13
N ARG A 12 13.02 12.38 -4.90
CA ARG A 12 13.84 13.50 -4.38
C ARG A 12 13.14 14.29 -3.27
N VAL A 13 11.83 14.49 -3.38
CA VAL A 13 11.05 15.20 -2.35
C VAL A 13 10.97 14.36 -1.07
N LEU A 14 10.80 13.05 -1.19
CA LEU A 14 10.78 12.14 -0.04
C LEU A 14 12.16 12.05 0.64
N ASP A 15 13.24 12.01 -0.14
CA ASP A 15 14.62 12.08 0.39
C ASP A 15 14.84 13.37 1.17
N GLN A 16 14.56 14.53 0.56
CA GLN A 16 14.71 15.83 1.23
C GLN A 16 13.88 15.95 2.49
N LEU A 17 12.66 15.39 2.49
CA LEU A 17 11.80 15.41 3.67
C LEU A 17 12.36 14.52 4.77
N SER A 18 12.77 13.29 4.45
CA SER A 18 13.35 12.35 5.41
C SER A 18 14.65 12.91 6.03
N GLU A 19 15.51 13.55 5.23
CA GLU A 19 16.70 14.28 5.72
C GLU A 19 16.32 15.44 6.64
N ALA A 20 15.32 16.24 6.27
CA ALA A 20 14.93 17.43 7.03
C ALA A 20 14.30 17.09 8.39
N VAL A 21 13.62 15.95 8.50
CA VAL A 21 13.01 15.49 9.76
C VAL A 21 13.90 14.53 10.55
N ASP A 22 15.06 14.15 10.00
CA ASP A 22 16.00 13.19 10.58
C ASP A 22 15.31 11.88 11.01
N ALA A 23 14.45 11.35 10.12
CA ALA A 23 13.64 10.17 10.40
C ALA A 23 13.18 9.45 9.11
N PRO A 24 12.92 8.13 9.17
CA PRO A 24 12.25 7.42 8.10
C PRO A 24 10.80 7.91 7.91
N LEU A 25 10.30 7.80 6.69
CA LEU A 25 8.92 8.15 6.33
C LEU A 25 8.13 6.90 5.99
N LEU A 26 6.97 6.71 6.65
CA LEU A 26 5.98 5.74 6.22
C LEU A 26 4.93 6.44 5.35
N VAL A 27 4.94 6.15 4.05
CA VAL A 27 4.06 6.80 3.07
C VAL A 27 3.17 5.77 2.38
N ASN A 28 1.93 6.15 2.04
CA ASN A 28 1.02 5.29 1.29
C ASN A 28 0.87 5.80 -0.15
N ALA A 29 0.93 4.87 -1.10
CA ALA A 29 0.78 5.19 -2.52
C ALA A 29 0.21 4.01 -3.31
N ALA A 30 -0.41 4.32 -4.45
CA ALA A 30 -0.64 3.32 -5.48
C ALA A 30 0.69 2.93 -6.14
N THR A 31 0.99 1.64 -6.18
CA THR A 31 2.19 1.11 -6.82
C THR A 31 1.83 0.11 -7.90
N THR A 32 2.67 0.00 -8.93
CA THR A 32 2.48 -0.94 -10.03
C THR A 32 3.68 -1.86 -10.12
N ARG A 33 3.42 -3.17 -10.20
CA ARG A 33 4.43 -4.23 -10.36
C ARG A 33 3.93 -5.21 -11.41
N GLY A 34 4.56 -5.23 -12.58
CA GLY A 34 4.00 -5.94 -13.74
C GLY A 34 2.67 -5.31 -14.16
N ASP A 35 1.66 -6.16 -14.38
CA ASP A 35 0.30 -5.73 -14.72
C ASP A 35 -0.56 -5.41 -13.47
N ASP A 36 -0.06 -5.74 -12.29
CA ASP A 36 -0.78 -5.58 -11.03
C ASP A 36 -0.58 -4.18 -10.44
N THR A 37 -1.65 -3.66 -9.84
CA THR A 37 -1.64 -2.39 -9.11
C THR A 37 -2.08 -2.61 -7.68
N TYR A 38 -1.43 -1.96 -6.72
CA TYR A 38 -1.63 -2.20 -5.30
C TYR A 38 -1.76 -0.89 -4.52
N ASN A 39 -2.45 -0.94 -3.39
CA ASN A 39 -2.42 0.10 -2.37
C ASN A 39 -1.32 -0.29 -1.37
N THR A 40 -0.22 0.47 -1.35
CA THR A 40 1.01 0.06 -0.68
C THR A 40 1.46 1.10 0.32
N SER A 41 1.74 0.67 1.54
CA SER A 41 2.54 1.42 2.50
C SER A 41 4.03 1.14 2.25
N LEU A 42 4.83 2.20 2.18
CA LEU A 42 6.24 2.20 1.80
C LEU A 42 7.02 2.84 2.95
N LEU A 43 8.05 2.15 3.44
CA LEU A 43 9.03 2.73 4.34
C LEU A 43 10.15 3.35 3.50
N TRP A 44 10.41 4.64 3.71
CA TRP A 44 11.36 5.44 2.98
C TRP A 44 12.44 5.99 3.90
N GLU A 45 13.70 5.86 3.50
CA GLU A 45 14.88 6.32 4.24
C GLU A 45 15.78 7.13 3.32
N ALA A 46 16.10 8.36 3.68
CA ALA A 46 17.01 9.19 2.89
C ALA A 46 18.33 8.49 2.58
N GLY A 47 18.72 8.50 1.29
CA GLY A 47 19.99 7.93 0.83
C GLY A 47 20.03 6.40 0.71
N ALA A 48 18.95 5.70 1.05
CA ALA A 48 18.81 4.26 0.84
C ALA A 48 18.31 3.90 -0.58
N ASP A 49 18.35 2.60 -0.91
CA ASP A 49 17.64 2.08 -2.10
C ASP A 49 16.15 1.91 -1.77
N ASN A 50 15.38 2.95 -2.08
CA ASN A 50 14.00 3.08 -1.62
C ASN A 50 12.96 2.42 -2.54
N PRO A 51 11.85 1.89 -1.98
CA PRO A 51 11.54 1.80 -0.56
C PRO A 51 12.35 0.69 0.14
N VAL A 52 12.74 0.90 1.40
CA VAL A 52 13.48 -0.11 2.17
C VAL A 52 12.60 -1.27 2.65
N ALA A 53 11.29 -1.03 2.77
CA ALA A 53 10.28 -2.03 3.04
C ALA A 53 8.92 -1.61 2.49
N LEU A 54 8.04 -2.57 2.25
CA LEU A 54 6.68 -2.31 1.77
C LEU A 54 5.66 -3.31 2.32
N HIS A 55 4.43 -2.86 2.51
CA HIS A 55 3.25 -3.67 2.80
C HIS A 55 2.11 -3.31 1.85
N ASP A 56 1.52 -4.32 1.20
CA ASP A 56 0.38 -4.14 0.31
C ASP A 56 -0.91 -4.47 1.03
N LYS A 57 -1.93 -3.65 0.84
CA LYS A 57 -3.24 -3.79 1.47
C LYS A 57 -3.79 -5.19 1.23
N THR A 58 -4.07 -5.91 2.31
CA THR A 58 -4.50 -7.32 2.24
C THR A 58 -5.96 -7.41 1.78
N HIS A 59 -6.82 -6.51 2.27
CA HIS A 59 -8.25 -6.50 1.96
C HIS A 59 -8.68 -5.22 1.22
N PRO A 60 -8.48 -5.16 -0.12
CA PRO A 60 -9.13 -4.13 -0.93
C PRO A 60 -10.64 -4.11 -0.70
N VAL A 61 -11.24 -2.92 -0.66
CA VAL A 61 -12.67 -2.71 -0.42
C VAL A 61 -13.47 -3.10 -1.67
N PRO A 62 -14.40 -4.07 -1.59
CA PRO A 62 -15.28 -4.41 -2.69
C PRO A 62 -16.11 -3.21 -3.13
N MET A 63 -16.27 -3.01 -4.43
CA MET A 63 -16.99 -1.88 -5.05
C MET A 63 -16.41 -0.49 -4.75
N GLY A 64 -15.23 -0.41 -4.14
CA GLY A 64 -14.51 0.86 -3.93
C GLY A 64 -13.09 0.83 -4.49
N GLU A 65 -12.41 -0.29 -4.30
CA GLU A 65 -11.02 -0.50 -4.71
C GLU A 65 -10.87 -1.61 -5.76
N TYR A 66 -11.90 -2.42 -5.97
CA TYR A 66 -12.04 -3.37 -7.08
C TYR A 66 -13.53 -3.69 -7.29
N VAL A 67 -13.89 -4.31 -8.42
CA VAL A 67 -15.27 -4.72 -8.71
C VAL A 67 -15.34 -6.24 -8.83
N PRO A 68 -15.91 -6.95 -7.84
CA PRO A 68 -16.21 -8.37 -7.96
C PRO A 68 -17.08 -8.61 -9.20
N ASP A 69 -16.77 -9.64 -10.00
CA ASP A 69 -17.54 -9.98 -11.21
C ASP A 69 -17.89 -8.76 -12.07
N ARG A 70 -16.91 -7.89 -12.35
CA ARG A 70 -17.09 -6.63 -13.09
C ARG A 70 -17.99 -6.77 -14.32
N TRP A 71 -17.77 -7.80 -15.12
CA TRP A 71 -18.57 -8.08 -16.33
C TRP A 71 -20.07 -8.14 -16.04
N PHE A 72 -20.47 -8.68 -14.89
CA PHE A 72 -21.87 -8.80 -14.48
C PHE A 72 -22.45 -7.45 -14.04
N TYR A 73 -21.73 -6.74 -13.17
CA TYR A 73 -22.21 -5.46 -12.66
C TYR A 73 -22.19 -4.34 -13.70
N GLU A 74 -21.26 -4.39 -14.67
CA GLU A 74 -21.25 -3.49 -15.82
C GLU A 74 -22.48 -3.68 -16.72
N MET A 75 -23.04 -4.89 -16.83
CA MET A 75 -24.31 -5.09 -17.54
C MET A 75 -25.50 -4.40 -16.83
N LEU A 76 -25.43 -4.26 -15.51
CA LEU A 76 -26.52 -3.68 -14.71
C LEU A 76 -26.40 -2.16 -14.58
N ALA A 77 -25.18 -1.66 -14.38
CA ALA A 77 -24.93 -0.25 -14.06
C ALA A 77 -23.57 0.23 -14.63
N PRO A 78 -23.41 0.29 -15.98
CA PRO A 78 -22.12 0.56 -16.62
C PRO A 78 -21.52 1.90 -16.22
N ASP A 79 -22.34 2.97 -16.14
CA ASP A 79 -21.85 4.31 -15.79
C ASP A 79 -21.31 4.38 -14.36
N LEU A 80 -21.96 3.68 -13.42
CA LEU A 80 -21.55 3.66 -12.01
C LEU A 80 -20.28 2.82 -11.83
N ILE A 81 -20.23 1.63 -12.43
CA ILE A 81 -19.07 0.75 -12.35
C ILE A 81 -17.86 1.35 -13.08
N GLY A 82 -18.10 2.10 -14.16
CA GLY A 82 -17.07 2.85 -14.89
C GLY A 82 -16.40 3.97 -14.08
N LEU A 83 -16.98 4.42 -12.97
CA LEU A 83 -16.30 5.36 -12.06
C LEU A 83 -15.10 4.72 -11.36
N ILE A 84 -15.08 3.39 -11.21
CA ILE A 84 -13.97 2.64 -10.60
C ILE A 84 -12.97 2.32 -11.71
N GLN A 85 -12.08 3.27 -11.99
CA GLN A 85 -11.12 3.21 -13.10
C GLN A 85 -9.88 2.34 -12.84
N ARG A 86 -9.63 1.99 -11.58
CA ARG A 86 -8.46 1.22 -11.15
C ARG A 86 -8.90 0.16 -10.16
N GLU A 87 -8.34 -1.04 -10.33
CA GLU A 87 -8.53 -2.14 -9.40
C GLU A 87 -7.24 -2.47 -8.69
N TYR A 88 -7.31 -2.56 -7.37
CA TYR A 88 -6.18 -3.00 -6.55
C TYR A 88 -6.19 -4.52 -6.42
N THR A 89 -5.02 -5.10 -6.64
CA THR A 89 -4.71 -6.49 -6.36
C THR A 89 -4.53 -6.65 -4.84
N PRO A 90 -5.11 -7.70 -4.22
CA PRO A 90 -4.85 -8.01 -2.82
C PRO A 90 -3.36 -8.28 -2.56
N GLY A 91 -2.84 -7.66 -1.49
CA GLY A 91 -1.49 -7.92 -0.99
C GLY A 91 -1.35 -9.33 -0.41
N THR A 92 -0.14 -9.88 -0.46
CA THR A 92 0.20 -11.21 0.11
C THR A 92 1.45 -11.19 0.98
N ASN A 93 2.11 -10.02 1.07
CA ASN A 93 3.26 -9.80 1.93
C ASN A 93 2.82 -9.51 3.37
N GLN A 94 3.72 -9.79 4.29
CA GLN A 94 3.47 -9.67 5.72
C GLN A 94 3.06 -8.22 6.08
N PRO A 95 2.07 -8.03 6.98
CA PRO A 95 1.64 -6.72 7.48
C PRO A 95 2.62 -6.16 8.52
N LEU A 96 3.90 -6.07 8.16
CA LEU A 96 4.98 -5.68 9.07
C LEU A 96 6.12 -4.97 8.33
N VAL A 97 6.62 -3.91 8.96
CA VAL A 97 7.90 -3.26 8.61
C VAL A 97 8.73 -3.08 9.88
N THR A 98 10.04 -2.94 9.75
CA THR A 98 10.91 -2.66 10.90
C THR A 98 11.41 -1.22 10.82
N VAL A 99 11.20 -0.44 11.88
CA VAL A 99 11.63 0.95 12.00
C VAL A 99 12.57 1.04 13.20
N ASP A 100 13.84 1.39 13.01
CA ASP A 100 14.84 1.50 14.09
C ASP A 100 14.80 0.31 15.07
N GLU A 101 14.84 -0.92 14.53
CA GLU A 101 14.74 -2.20 15.24
C GLU A 101 13.35 -2.58 15.79
N VAL A 102 12.38 -1.67 15.74
CA VAL A 102 11.00 -1.91 16.20
C VAL A 102 10.17 -2.50 15.06
N PRO A 103 9.65 -3.73 15.20
CA PRO A 103 8.65 -4.27 14.29
C PRO A 103 7.32 -3.51 14.45
N VAL A 104 6.85 -2.87 13.39
CA VAL A 104 5.60 -2.12 13.32
C VAL A 104 4.61 -2.86 12.44
N GLY A 105 3.45 -3.21 13.01
CA GLY A 105 2.35 -3.83 12.29
C GLY A 105 1.61 -2.81 11.42
N LEU A 106 1.26 -3.20 10.19
CA LEU A 106 0.58 -2.34 9.23
C LEU A 106 -0.80 -2.89 8.87
N ALA A 107 -1.84 -2.06 9.02
CA ALA A 107 -3.18 -2.34 8.54
C ALA A 107 -3.69 -1.11 7.78
N ILE A 108 -3.92 -1.24 6.47
CA ILE A 108 -4.25 -0.10 5.62
C ILE A 108 -5.77 0.12 5.62
N CYS A 109 -6.21 1.20 6.27
CA CYS A 109 -7.59 1.69 6.24
C CYS A 109 -8.62 0.63 6.65
N PHE A 110 -9.20 -0.09 5.68
CA PHE A 110 -10.22 -1.11 5.92
C PHE A 110 -9.64 -2.39 6.52
N ASP A 111 -8.34 -2.66 6.40
CA ASP A 111 -7.71 -3.84 7.02
C ASP A 111 -7.88 -3.89 8.54
N VAL A 112 -8.09 -2.75 9.21
CA VAL A 112 -8.19 -2.67 10.67
C VAL A 112 -9.36 -3.48 11.26
N ILE A 113 -10.39 -3.78 10.47
CA ILE A 113 -11.53 -4.58 10.93
C ILE A 113 -11.33 -6.08 10.70
N TYR A 114 -10.24 -6.47 10.03
CA TYR A 114 -9.93 -7.85 9.72
C TYR A 114 -8.93 -8.39 10.74
N ASP A 115 -9.43 -9.29 11.59
CA ASP A 115 -8.65 -9.87 12.68
C ASP A 115 -7.37 -10.56 12.19
N ASP A 116 -7.39 -11.19 11.02
CA ASP A 116 -6.23 -11.91 10.48
C ASP A 116 -5.04 -10.99 10.22
N VAL A 117 -5.24 -9.82 9.63
CA VAL A 117 -4.14 -8.84 9.38
C VAL A 117 -3.52 -8.40 10.71
N ILE A 118 -4.35 -8.09 11.70
CA ILE A 118 -3.89 -7.65 13.02
C ILE A 118 -3.16 -8.78 13.75
N TRP A 119 -3.71 -9.98 13.73
CA TRP A 119 -3.10 -11.14 14.37
C TRP A 119 -1.81 -11.57 13.71
N ASP A 120 -1.70 -11.49 12.39
CA ASP A 120 -0.49 -11.85 11.67
C ASP A 120 0.64 -10.86 11.93
N GLY A 121 0.33 -9.56 12.02
CA GLY A 121 1.29 -8.55 12.48
C GLY A 121 1.76 -8.83 13.92
N ALA A 122 0.82 -9.07 14.84
CA ALA A 122 1.15 -9.35 16.25
C ALA A 122 1.98 -10.64 16.42
N ARG A 123 1.63 -11.72 15.71
CA ARG A 123 2.39 -12.99 15.72
C ARG A 123 3.78 -12.84 15.12
N ALA A 124 3.94 -11.92 14.19
CA ALA A 124 5.23 -11.56 13.60
C ALA A 124 6.08 -10.66 14.52
N GLY A 125 5.55 -10.26 15.68
CA GLY A 125 6.27 -9.51 16.70
C GLY A 125 5.98 -8.01 16.72
N ALA A 126 4.99 -7.53 15.95
CA ALA A 126 4.59 -6.12 15.97
C ALA A 126 4.29 -5.60 17.38
N GLN A 127 4.70 -4.37 17.67
CA GLN A 127 4.54 -3.69 18.96
C GLN A 127 3.51 -2.55 18.91
#